data_AF-A0A7L2SWX3-F1
#
_entry.id   AF-A0A7L2SWX3-F1
#
_cell.length_a   1.000
_cell.length_b   1.000
_cell.length_c   1.000
_cell.angle_alpha   90.00
_cell.angle_beta   90.00
_cell.angle_gamma   90.00
#
_symmetry.space_group_name_H-M   'P 1'
#
loop_
_entity.id
_entity.type
_entity.pdbx_description
1 polymer ?
#
loop_
_entity_poly.entity_id
_entity_poly.type
_entity_poly.pdbx_seq_one_letter_code
_entity_poly.pdbx_strand_id
1 'polypeptide(L)'
;MENYTMEGRTYRYYGQEAPLYPFGYGLSYTTFRYRDLVLSPPGLPICANLSVSVVLENTGPRDSEEVVQLYLRWEQSSVPVPRWQLVAFRRVAVLAGRETKLSFQVLAKQRAVWAQDWRLEPGTFTLFAGGQQPSQKTRAPSEVLSAQFSVTGTARPLHGC
;
A
#
# COMPACT_ATOMS: atom_id res chain seq x y z
N MET A 1 -20.62 11.21 -32.79
CA MET A 1 -19.30 11.16 -32.14
C MET A 1 -18.93 9.69 -31.98
N GLU A 2 -17.91 9.24 -32.69
CA GLU A 2 -17.43 7.86 -32.54
C GLU A 2 -16.68 7.73 -31.21
N ASN A 3 -16.96 6.66 -30.47
CA ASN A 3 -16.33 6.37 -29.20
C ASN A 3 -14.96 5.70 -29.43
N TYR A 4 -13.89 6.44 -29.15
CA TYR A 4 -12.49 6.02 -29.30
C TYR A 4 -11.85 5.54 -27.98
N THR A 5 -12.63 5.14 -26.97
CA THR A 5 -12.06 4.65 -25.70
C THR A 5 -11.28 3.34 -25.85
N MET A 6 -11.54 2.59 -26.93
CA MET A 6 -10.90 1.30 -27.26
C MET A 6 -11.02 0.21 -26.19
N GLU A 7 -11.82 0.44 -25.14
CA GLU A 7 -12.07 -0.45 -24.02
C GLU A 7 -12.55 -1.83 -24.50
N GLY A 8 -11.87 -2.90 -24.10
CA GLY A 8 -12.18 -4.29 -24.49
C GLY A 8 -11.87 -4.66 -25.94
N ARG A 9 -11.33 -3.75 -26.78
CA ARG A 9 -11.16 -3.98 -28.22
C ARG A 9 -9.75 -4.40 -28.66
N THR A 10 -8.75 -4.26 -27.80
CA THR A 10 -7.37 -4.74 -28.07
C THR A 10 -6.77 -5.32 -26.80
N TYR A 11 -5.71 -6.14 -26.92
CA TYR A 11 -4.95 -6.65 -25.77
C TYR A 11 -4.53 -5.55 -24.78
N ARG A 12 -4.23 -4.34 -25.27
CA ARG A 12 -3.87 -3.18 -24.42
C ARG A 12 -5.05 -2.64 -23.59
N TYR A 13 -6.28 -2.88 -24.03
CA TYR A 13 -7.52 -2.43 -23.39
C TYR A 13 -8.39 -3.59 -22.90
N TYR A 14 -7.85 -4.81 -22.93
CA TYR A 14 -8.45 -6.01 -22.34
C TYR A 14 -8.16 -5.99 -20.82
N GLY A 15 -8.65 -4.94 -20.15
CA GLY A 15 -8.26 -4.55 -18.80
C GLY A 15 -8.87 -5.37 -17.66
N GLN A 16 -9.45 -6.54 -17.96
CA GLN A 16 -10.13 -7.38 -16.97
C GLN A 16 -9.29 -8.56 -16.49
N GLU A 17 -8.14 -8.83 -17.10
CA GLU A 17 -7.28 -9.94 -16.70
C GLU A 17 -6.26 -9.49 -15.64
N ALA A 18 -6.14 -10.29 -14.58
CA ALA A 18 -5.14 -10.04 -13.56
C ALA A 18 -3.75 -10.37 -14.10
N PRO A 19 -2.71 -9.62 -13.71
CA PRO A 19 -1.34 -9.94 -14.11
C PRO A 19 -0.97 -11.35 -13.61
N LEU A 20 -0.21 -12.08 -14.44
CA LEU A 20 0.26 -13.42 -14.06
C LEU A 20 1.13 -13.37 -12.79
N TYR A 21 2.02 -12.38 -12.72
CA TYR A 21 2.79 -12.05 -11.53
C TYR A 21 2.62 -10.56 -11.23
N PRO A 22 1.94 -10.20 -10.12
CA PRO A 22 1.70 -8.81 -9.80
C PRO A 22 2.97 -8.11 -9.34
N PHE A 23 2.93 -6.78 -9.33
CA PHE A 23 4.00 -5.99 -8.75
C PHE A 23 4.24 -6.39 -7.28
N GLY A 24 5.50 -6.50 -6.90
CA GLY A 24 5.90 -6.92 -5.57
C GLY A 24 5.78 -8.42 -5.31
N TYR A 25 5.38 -9.24 -6.29
CA TYR A 25 5.39 -10.70 -6.16
C TYR A 25 6.81 -11.24 -6.04
N GLY A 26 7.04 -12.08 -5.03
CA GLY A 26 8.29 -12.79 -4.82
C GLY A 26 8.06 -14.03 -3.97
N LEU A 27 8.73 -15.12 -4.32
CA LEU A 27 8.77 -16.33 -3.50
C LEU A 27 10.03 -16.33 -2.64
N SER A 28 9.98 -17.06 -1.54
CA SER A 28 11.09 -17.29 -0.64
C SER A 28 11.20 -18.78 -0.34
N TYR A 29 12.41 -19.24 -0.01
CA TYR A 29 12.63 -20.60 0.49
C TYR A 29 12.23 -20.78 1.96
N THR A 30 11.73 -19.72 2.59
CA THR A 30 11.09 -19.73 3.91
C THR A 30 9.71 -19.06 3.83
N THR A 31 8.90 -19.20 4.86
CA THR A 31 7.59 -18.55 4.97
C THR A 31 7.63 -17.39 5.95
N PHE A 32 6.85 -16.35 5.67
CA PHE A 32 6.76 -15.17 6.51
C PHE A 32 5.32 -14.90 6.94
N ARG A 33 5.16 -14.54 8.21
CA ARG A 33 3.88 -14.13 8.79
C ARG A 33 3.92 -12.66 9.18
N TYR A 34 2.87 -11.94 8.82
CA TYR A 34 2.68 -10.55 9.18
C TYR A 34 1.62 -10.46 10.26
N ARG A 35 1.87 -9.69 11.32
CA ARG A 35 0.90 -9.45 12.40
C ARG A 35 1.03 -8.04 12.97
N ASP A 36 0.07 -7.66 13.80
CA ASP A 36 0.10 -6.42 14.58
C ASP A 36 0.34 -5.15 13.74
N LEU A 37 -0.40 -5.00 12.63
CA LEU A 37 -0.42 -3.75 11.87
C LEU A 37 -1.10 -2.66 12.70
N VAL A 38 -0.33 -1.67 13.14
CA VAL A 38 -0.80 -0.55 13.96
C VAL A 38 -0.57 0.76 13.21
N LEU A 39 -1.64 1.56 13.12
CA LEU A 39 -1.63 2.91 12.58
C LEU A 39 -1.78 3.90 13.74
N SER A 40 -0.88 4.87 13.85
CA SER A 40 -0.90 5.84 14.93
C SER A 40 -0.68 7.27 14.41
N PRO A 41 -1.63 8.19 14.67
CA PRO A 41 -2.97 7.98 15.23
C PRO A 41 -3.96 7.42 14.17
N PRO A 42 -5.11 6.82 14.58
CA PRO A 42 -6.15 6.35 13.65
C PRO A 42 -6.91 7.50 12.96
N GLY A 43 -6.86 8.69 13.54
CA GLY A 43 -7.34 9.94 12.95
C GLY A 43 -6.25 11.01 13.03
N LEU A 44 -5.91 11.64 11.90
CA LEU A 44 -4.86 12.66 11.86
C LEU A 44 -5.27 13.92 11.06
N PRO A 45 -4.73 15.10 11.41
CA PRO A 45 -4.89 16.30 10.60
C PRO A 45 -4.31 16.15 9.19
N ILE A 46 -4.82 16.92 8.24
CA ILE A 46 -4.47 16.84 6.82
C ILE A 46 -2.97 16.89 6.50
N CYS A 47 -2.21 17.75 7.20
CA CYS A 47 -0.76 17.90 7.01
C CYS A 47 0.09 16.90 7.83
N ALA A 48 -0.52 16.10 8.72
CA ALA A 48 0.24 15.25 9.62
C ALA A 48 0.76 13.99 8.90
N ASN A 49 1.90 13.50 9.36
CA ASN A 49 2.44 12.21 8.94
C ASN A 49 1.80 11.09 9.76
N LEU A 50 1.64 9.92 9.15
CA LEU A 50 1.12 8.74 9.81
C LEU A 50 2.28 7.83 10.22
N SER A 51 2.32 7.42 11.48
CA SER A 51 3.25 6.40 11.96
C SER A 51 2.61 5.02 11.82
N VAL A 52 3.37 4.07 11.28
CA VAL A 52 2.91 2.71 11.00
C VAL A 52 3.90 1.72 11.58
N SER A 53 3.41 0.69 12.27
CA SER A 53 4.24 -0.44 12.66
C SER A 53 3.61 -1.76 12.28
N VAL A 54 4.43 -2.75 11.96
CA VAL A 54 4.01 -4.13 11.64
C VAL A 54 5.06 -5.10 12.16
N VAL A 55 4.63 -6.24 12.67
CA VAL A 55 5.52 -7.33 13.07
C VAL A 55 5.65 -8.31 11.92
N LEU A 56 6.90 -8.62 11.57
CA LEU A 56 7.26 -9.62 10.59
C LEU A 56 7.95 -10.78 11.29
N GLU A 57 7.49 -12.00 11.04
CA GLU A 57 8.05 -13.23 11.60
C GLU A 57 8.45 -14.19 10.47
N ASN A 58 9.66 -14.74 10.54
CA ASN A 58 10.09 -15.84 9.69
C ASN A 58 9.65 -17.16 10.34
N THR A 59 8.62 -17.78 9.78
CA THR A 59 7.99 -19.00 10.32
C THR A 59 8.59 -20.28 9.76
N GLY A 60 9.50 -20.19 8.79
CA GLY A 60 10.12 -21.36 8.17
C GLY A 60 11.53 -21.66 8.70
N PRO A 61 12.17 -22.71 8.15
CA PRO A 61 13.38 -23.30 8.72
C PRO A 61 14.69 -22.64 8.24
N ARG A 62 14.63 -21.59 7.40
CA ARG A 62 15.81 -20.97 6.79
C ARG A 62 15.85 -19.48 7.05
N ASP A 63 17.04 -18.97 7.36
CA ASP A 63 17.31 -17.54 7.37
C ASP A 63 17.04 -16.97 5.97
N SER A 64 16.40 -15.80 5.91
CA SER A 64 16.09 -15.15 4.64
C SER A 64 15.85 -13.66 4.84
N GLU A 65 15.74 -12.95 3.73
CA GLU A 65 15.32 -11.56 3.71
C GLU A 65 13.93 -11.44 3.10
N GLU A 66 13.15 -10.51 3.63
CA GLU A 66 11.80 -10.19 3.16
C GLU A 66 11.70 -8.70 2.81
N VAL A 67 10.92 -8.37 1.78
CA VAL A 67 10.65 -6.99 1.37
C VAL A 67 9.24 -6.63 1.82
N VAL A 68 9.15 -6.01 2.99
CA VAL A 68 7.88 -5.50 3.52
C VAL A 68 7.46 -4.28 2.72
N GLN A 69 6.26 -4.31 2.16
CA GLN A 69 5.70 -3.27 1.29
C GLN A 69 4.46 -2.67 1.95
N LEU A 70 4.32 -1.34 1.89
CA LEU A 70 3.13 -0.61 2.32
C LEU A 70 2.43 0.03 1.14
N TYR A 71 1.15 -0.28 0.99
CA TYR A 71 0.29 0.31 -0.04
C TYR A 71 -0.82 1.16 0.57
N LEU A 72 -1.15 2.26 -0.09
CA LEU A 72 -2.24 3.15 0.27
C LEU A 72 -3.37 3.03 -0.76
N ARG A 73 -4.62 3.05 -0.28
CA ARG A 73 -5.83 3.26 -1.07
C ARG A 73 -6.62 4.44 -0.50
N TRP A 74 -7.08 5.32 -1.37
CA TRP A 74 -8.12 6.29 -1.07
C TRP A 74 -9.48 5.59 -1.19
N GLU A 75 -10.31 5.64 -0.13
CA GLU A 75 -11.68 5.12 -0.23
C GLU A 75 -12.55 6.03 -1.10
N GLN A 76 -12.26 7.33 -1.08
CA GLN A 76 -12.87 8.36 -1.92
C GLN A 76 -11.80 9.38 -2.32
N SER A 77 -11.91 9.90 -3.55
CA SER A 77 -11.12 11.06 -4.01
C SER A 77 -11.94 11.86 -5.03
N SER A 78 -11.68 13.17 -5.12
CA SER A 78 -12.33 14.03 -6.12
C SER A 78 -11.88 13.75 -7.55
N VAL A 79 -10.72 13.12 -7.71
CA VAL A 79 -10.10 12.81 -9.01
C VAL A 79 -9.75 11.33 -9.10
N PRO A 80 -9.56 10.79 -10.32
CA PRO A 80 -9.06 9.43 -10.49
C PRO A 80 -7.68 9.27 -9.82
N VAL A 81 -7.55 8.26 -8.96
CA VAL A 81 -6.31 7.92 -8.25
C VAL A 81 -5.93 6.46 -8.51
N PRO A 82 -4.65 6.08 -8.30
CA PRO A 82 -4.26 4.68 -8.38
C PRO A 82 -5.06 3.81 -7.41
N ARG A 83 -5.41 2.59 -7.85
CA ARG A 83 -6.09 1.60 -6.99
C ARG A 83 -5.28 1.30 -5.72
N TRP A 84 -3.97 1.11 -5.89
CA TRP A 84 -3.00 0.85 -4.82
C TRP A 84 -1.74 1.66 -5.11
N GLN A 85 -1.28 2.47 -4.16
CA GLN A 85 -0.03 3.22 -4.28
C GLN A 85 0.99 2.71 -3.27
N LEU A 86 2.15 2.26 -3.74
CA LEU A 86 3.27 1.93 -2.84
C LEU A 86 3.78 3.21 -2.17
N VAL A 87 3.73 3.27 -0.84
CA VAL A 87 4.15 4.45 -0.06
C VAL A 87 5.43 4.20 0.73
N ALA A 88 5.75 2.95 1.06
CA ALA A 88 7.01 2.62 1.70
C ALA A 88 7.35 1.17 1.45
N PHE A 89 8.64 0.84 1.51
CA PHE A 89 9.09 -0.53 1.55
C PHE A 89 10.38 -0.63 2.37
N ARG A 90 10.66 -1.82 2.90
CA ARG A 90 11.94 -2.12 3.55
C ARG A 90 12.28 -3.59 3.38
N ARG A 91 13.50 -3.83 2.89
CA ARG A 91 14.14 -5.15 2.88
C ARG A 91 14.77 -5.39 4.26
N VAL A 92 14.49 -6.54 4.87
CA VAL A 92 14.97 -6.88 6.21
C VAL A 92 15.35 -8.35 6.29
N ALA A 93 16.53 -8.63 6.88
CA ALA A 93 16.95 -9.98 7.22
C ALA A 93 16.25 -10.44 8.50
N VAL A 94 15.67 -11.64 8.46
CA VAL A 94 15.01 -12.26 9.61
C VAL A 94 15.45 -13.71 9.67
N LEU A 95 16.13 -14.05 10.77
CA LEU A 95 16.58 -15.43 11.03
C LEU A 95 15.39 -16.37 11.19
N ALA A 96 15.60 -17.66 10.92
CA ALA A 96 14.60 -18.70 11.09
C ALA A 96 13.99 -18.67 12.50
N GLY A 97 12.66 -18.69 12.59
CA GLY A 97 11.93 -18.65 13.86
C GLY A 97 12.02 -17.33 14.63
N ARG A 98 12.59 -16.27 14.04
CA ARG A 98 12.67 -14.94 14.66
C ARG A 98 11.65 -13.98 14.07
N GLU A 99 11.38 -12.95 14.84
CA GLU A 99 10.52 -11.84 14.45
C GLU A 99 11.22 -10.51 14.63
N THR A 100 10.73 -9.52 13.88
CA THR A 100 11.20 -8.16 13.95
C THR A 100 10.02 -7.20 13.85
N LYS A 101 10.03 -6.16 14.69
CA LYS A 101 9.04 -5.09 14.60
C LYS A 101 9.57 -4.02 13.68
N LEU A 102 8.77 -3.72 12.65
CA LEU A 102 9.09 -2.71 11.67
C LEU A 102 8.30 -1.43 11.93
N SER A 103 8.88 -0.28 11.59
CA SER A 103 8.26 1.03 11.77
C SER A 103 8.53 1.88 10.54
N PHE A 104 7.48 2.57 10.10
CA PHE A 104 7.46 3.37 8.88
C PHE A 104 6.74 4.69 9.17
N GLN A 105 7.08 5.70 8.36
CA GLN A 105 6.38 6.98 8.37
C GLN A 105 5.81 7.23 6.98
N VAL A 106 4.48 7.36 6.88
CA VAL A 106 3.80 7.75 5.65
C VAL A 106 3.60 9.26 5.68
N LEU A 107 4.29 9.96 4.79
CA LEU A 107 4.29 11.41 4.73
C LEU A 107 2.97 11.93 4.14
N ALA A 108 2.51 13.10 4.59
CA ALA A 108 1.28 13.71 4.08
C ALA A 108 1.28 13.82 2.55
N LYS A 109 2.40 14.23 1.95
CA LYS A 109 2.58 14.35 0.49
C LYS A 109 2.29 13.07 -0.29
N GLN A 110 2.40 11.90 0.34
CA GLN A 110 2.12 10.61 -0.31
C GLN A 110 0.62 10.34 -0.43
N ARG A 111 -0.23 11.14 0.22
CA ARG A 111 -1.69 11.11 0.08
C ARG A 111 -2.22 12.20 -0.87
N ALA A 112 -1.32 13.00 -1.44
CA ALA A 112 -1.70 14.09 -2.32
C ALA A 112 -2.22 13.57 -3.66
N VAL A 113 -3.22 14.26 -4.19
CA VAL A 113 -3.84 13.97 -5.49
C VAL A 113 -3.57 15.11 -6.46
N TRP A 114 -3.60 14.80 -7.76
CA TRP A 114 -3.42 15.78 -8.82
C TRP A 114 -4.77 16.11 -9.45
N ALA A 115 -5.27 17.31 -9.18
CA ALA A 115 -6.44 17.85 -9.85
C ALA A 115 -6.00 18.91 -10.87
N GLN A 116 -5.66 20.10 -10.38
CA GLN A 116 -5.07 21.21 -11.14
C GLN A 116 -3.70 21.60 -10.56
N ASP A 117 -3.51 21.33 -9.27
CA ASP A 117 -2.27 21.39 -8.51
C ASP A 117 -2.17 20.15 -7.59
N TRP A 118 -1.04 19.99 -6.91
CA TRP A 118 -0.92 18.98 -5.85
C TRP A 118 -1.75 19.40 -4.65
N ARG A 119 -2.73 18.58 -4.26
CA ARG A 119 -3.65 18.88 -3.14
C ARG A 119 -3.75 17.73 -2.17
N LEU A 120 -3.97 18.06 -0.91
CA LEU A 120 -4.39 17.11 0.11
C LEU A 120 -5.89 17.21 0.32
N GLU A 121 -6.54 16.06 0.45
CA GLU A 121 -7.98 15.94 0.70
C GLU A 121 -8.22 15.21 2.02
N PRO A 122 -9.18 15.66 2.84
CA PRO A 122 -9.66 14.86 3.97
C PRO A 122 -10.42 13.63 3.45
N GLY A 123 -10.50 12.59 4.27
CA GLY A 123 -11.20 11.37 3.90
C GLY A 123 -10.66 10.12 4.60
N THR A 124 -11.21 8.98 4.22
CA THR A 124 -10.79 7.68 4.74
C THR A 124 -9.82 7.02 3.79
N PHE A 125 -8.79 6.41 4.37
CA PHE A 125 -7.74 5.72 3.66
C PHE A 125 -7.58 4.31 4.23
N THR A 126 -7.32 3.35 3.36
CA THR A 126 -6.88 2.01 3.77
C THR A 126 -5.39 1.88 3.49
N LEU A 127 -4.63 1.47 4.51
CA LEU A 127 -3.24 1.10 4.40
C LEU A 127 -3.11 -0.42 4.43
N PHE A 128 -2.31 -0.96 3.52
CA PHE A 128 -1.97 -2.38 3.46
C PHE A 128 -0.51 -2.57 3.79
N ALA A 129 -0.17 -3.68 4.46
CA ALA A 129 1.20 -4.08 4.75
C ALA A 129 1.37 -5.58 4.46
N GLY A 130 2.36 -5.95 3.66
CA GLY A 130 2.64 -7.35 3.33
C GLY A 130 3.82 -7.52 2.38
N GLY A 131 4.10 -8.76 1.99
CA GLY A 131 5.18 -9.10 1.06
C GLY A 131 4.80 -8.99 -0.42
N GLN A 132 3.61 -8.45 -0.73
CA GLN A 132 3.09 -8.33 -2.10
C GLN A 132 2.02 -7.24 -2.18
N GLN A 133 1.65 -6.84 -3.41
CA GLN A 133 0.50 -5.96 -3.63
C GLN A 133 -0.82 -6.62 -3.12
N PRO A 134 -1.76 -5.87 -2.52
CA PRO A 134 -3.04 -6.41 -2.06
C PRO A 134 -3.93 -6.92 -3.21
N SER A 135 -4.84 -7.84 -2.89
CA SER A 135 -5.96 -8.28 -3.75
C SER A 135 -5.59 -8.89 -5.11
N GLN A 136 -4.52 -9.70 -5.15
CA GLN A 136 -4.03 -10.34 -6.38
C GLN A 136 -4.62 -11.74 -6.58
N LYS A 137 -4.71 -12.19 -7.85
CA LYS A 137 -5.11 -13.58 -8.16
C LYS A 137 -3.96 -14.54 -7.86
N THR A 138 -2.78 -14.29 -8.42
CA THR A 138 -1.55 -15.01 -8.09
C THR A 138 -0.95 -14.41 -6.84
N ARG A 139 -0.85 -15.20 -5.76
CA ARG A 139 -0.36 -14.75 -4.45
C ARG A 139 0.89 -15.50 -4.03
N ALA A 140 1.83 -14.77 -3.45
CA ALA A 140 2.91 -15.36 -2.67
C ALA A 140 2.35 -15.85 -1.32
N PRO A 141 3.03 -16.80 -0.64
CA PRO A 141 2.68 -17.28 0.72
C PRO A 141 2.85 -16.24 1.84
N SER A 142 2.80 -14.94 1.53
CA SER A 142 2.88 -13.84 2.47
C SER A 142 1.51 -13.15 2.59
N GLU A 143 1.05 -13.02 3.83
CA GLU A 143 -0.21 -12.34 4.12
C GLU A 143 -0.09 -10.83 3.82
N VAL A 144 -1.22 -10.21 3.48
CA VAL A 144 -1.33 -8.76 3.35
C VAL A 144 -2.37 -8.28 4.36
N LEU A 145 -1.90 -7.61 5.41
CA LEU A 145 -2.73 -6.99 6.42
C LEU A 145 -3.30 -5.67 5.90
N SER A 146 -4.43 -5.24 6.44
CA SER A 146 -5.04 -3.94 6.14
C SER A 146 -5.54 -3.26 7.40
N ALA A 147 -5.39 -1.94 7.46
CA ALA A 147 -5.96 -1.10 8.51
C ALA A 147 -6.43 0.24 7.92
N GLN A 148 -7.45 0.83 8.52
CA GLN A 148 -8.02 2.10 8.07
C GLN A 148 -7.62 3.24 8.98
N PHE A 149 -7.46 4.42 8.40
CA PHE A 149 -7.28 5.66 9.13
C PHE A 149 -8.05 6.80 8.44
N SER A 150 -8.41 7.82 9.22
CA SER A 150 -9.15 8.98 8.73
C SER A 150 -8.28 10.22 8.78
N VAL A 151 -8.38 11.05 7.75
CA VAL A 151 -7.73 12.35 7.68
C VAL A 151 -8.78 13.44 7.78
N THR A 152 -8.61 14.35 8.74
CA THR A 152 -9.56 15.44 8.99
C THR A 152 -8.95 16.81 8.65
N GLY A 153 -9.82 17.79 8.40
CA GLY A 153 -9.46 19.16 8.05
C GLY A 153 -10.04 19.60 6.72
N THR A 154 -9.58 20.74 6.23
CA THR A 154 -10.01 21.32 4.95
C THR A 154 -9.01 21.00 3.84
N ALA A 155 -9.53 20.60 2.68
CA ALA A 155 -8.73 20.34 1.48
C ALA A 155 -7.88 21.58 1.15
N ARG A 156 -6.60 21.37 0.87
CA ARG A 156 -5.63 22.46 0.67
C ARG A 156 -4.51 22.07 -0.28
N PRO A 157 -3.84 23.05 -0.92
CA PRO A 157 -2.64 22.79 -1.69
C PRO A 157 -1.55 22.14 -0.83
N LEU A 158 -0.75 21.26 -1.44
CA LEU A 158 0.32 20.53 -0.74
C LEU A 158 1.37 21.46 -0.13
N HIS A 159 1.66 22.59 -0.78
CA HIS A 159 2.62 23.60 -0.29
C HIS A 159 2.10 24.43 0.89
N GLY A 160 0.82 24.30 1.25
CA GLY A 160 0.23 24.86 2.46
C GLY A 160 0.43 23.96 3.70
N CYS A 161 1.20 22.89 3.52
CA CYS A 161 1.84 22.04 4.50
C CYS A 161 3.35 22.00 4.15
#